data_AF-A0AA40AVZ3-F1
#
_entry.id   AF-A0AA40AVZ3-F1
#
_cell.length_a   1.000
_cell.length_b   1.000
_cell.length_c   1.000
_cell.angle_alpha   90.00
_cell.angle_beta   90.00
_cell.angle_gamma   90.00
#
_symmetry.space_group_name_H-M   'P 1'
#
loop_
_entity.id
_entity.type
_entity.pdbx_description
1 polymer ?
#
loop_
_entity_poly.entity_id
_entity_poly.type
_entity_poly.pdbx_seq_one_letter_code
_entity_poly.pdbx_strand_id
1 'polypeptide(L)'
;MRTKYMLSELDNIEASLPVQYPDQIPDCCAPRSGAASPVPDPDMARESMQDVFTRSLTANLIITDPMTAMLRMGLAPVEYGADIKARSVAVTEAFDPISEF
;
A
#
# COMPACT_ATOMS: atom_id res chain seq x y z
N MET A 1 19.09 0.47 -6.66
CA MET A 1 19.87 1.26 -5.69
C MET A 1 18.91 2.22 -5.01
N ARG A 2 18.46 1.93 -3.78
CA ARG A 2 17.54 2.79 -3.01
C ARG A 2 18.29 4.08 -2.64
N THR A 3 17.75 5.25 -3.00
CA THR A 3 18.40 6.55 -2.71
C THR A 3 18.37 6.83 -1.20
N LYS A 4 19.40 7.54 -0.73
CA LYS A 4 19.72 7.87 0.68
C LYS A 4 18.61 8.55 1.50
N TYR A 5 17.46 8.83 0.90
CA TYR A 5 16.29 9.49 1.48
C TYR A 5 15.05 8.58 1.54
N MET A 6 15.19 7.31 1.14
CA MET A 6 14.16 6.28 1.28
C MET A 6 14.62 5.21 2.27
N LEU A 7 15.01 5.62 3.47
CA LEU A 7 14.99 4.72 4.61
C LEU A 7 13.54 4.72 5.09
N SER A 8 12.81 3.68 4.73
CA SER A 8 11.50 3.43 5.32
C SER A 8 11.69 3.08 6.81
N GLU A 9 10.68 3.33 7.63
CA GLU A 9 10.73 2.90 9.04
C GLU A 9 10.94 1.38 9.19
N LEU A 10 10.63 0.60 8.14
CA LEU A 10 10.93 -0.83 8.05
C LEU A 10 12.44 -1.11 7.95
N ASP A 11 13.20 -0.27 7.23
CA ASP A 11 14.66 -0.42 7.12
C ASP A 11 15.33 -0.12 8.49
N ASN A 12 14.75 0.78 9.30
CA ASN A 12 15.23 1.03 10.67
C ASN A 12 15.01 -0.21 11.56
N ILE A 13 13.87 -0.88 11.43
CA ILE A 13 13.58 -2.11 12.17
C ILE A 13 14.56 -3.23 11.77
N GLU A 14 14.80 -3.43 10.48
CA GLU A 14 15.75 -4.45 9.99
C GLU A 14 17.18 -4.18 10.51
N ALA A 15 17.57 -2.91 10.57
CA ALA A 15 18.88 -2.48 11.07
C ALA A 15 18.97 -2.39 12.62
N SER A 16 17.92 -2.75 13.36
CA SER A 16 17.83 -2.57 14.82
C SER A 16 18.09 -1.11 15.27
N LEU A 17 17.68 -0.15 14.45
CA LEU A 17 17.75 1.28 14.71
C LEU A 17 16.41 1.80 15.23
N PRO A 18 16.42 2.87 16.05
CA PRO A 18 15.19 3.47 16.55
C PRO A 18 14.36 4.08 15.42
N VAL A 19 13.07 3.73 15.41
CA VAL A 19 12.03 4.27 14.51
C VAL A 19 11.71 5.72 14.89
N GLN A 20 11.54 6.61 13.91
CA GLN A 20 11.25 8.03 14.18
C GLN A 20 9.74 8.33 14.26
N TYR A 21 8.93 7.65 13.44
CA TYR A 21 7.47 7.79 13.39
C TYR A 21 6.77 6.44 13.61
N PRO A 22 6.78 5.91 14.85
CA PRO A 22 6.23 4.58 15.15
C PRO A 22 4.71 4.46 14.92
N ASP A 23 4.01 5.59 14.92
CA ASP A 23 2.58 5.72 14.64
C ASP A 23 2.21 5.51 13.16
N GLN A 24 3.18 5.62 12.26
CA GLN A 24 2.99 5.42 10.82
C GLN A 24 3.20 3.97 10.38
N ILE A 25 3.76 3.13 11.26
CA ILE A 25 3.86 1.69 11.03
C ILE A 25 2.46 1.14 11.28
N PRO A 26 1.80 0.53 10.27
CA PRO A 26 0.55 -0.18 10.52
C PRO A 26 0.78 -1.12 11.68
N ASP A 27 -0.13 -1.13 12.64
CA ASP A 27 -0.06 -1.98 13.82
C ASP A 27 -0.28 -3.45 13.37
N CYS A 28 0.65 -3.98 12.58
CA CYS A 28 0.66 -5.35 12.09
C CYS A 28 0.91 -6.34 13.22
N CYS A 29 1.24 -5.83 14.41
CA CYS A 29 1.32 -6.53 15.67
C CYS A 29 0.09 -6.31 16.56
N ALA A 30 -0.91 -5.50 16.16
CA ALA A 30 -2.17 -5.40 16.88
C ALA A 30 -2.97 -6.68 16.66
N PRO A 31 -3.11 -7.52 17.70
CA PRO A 31 -3.83 -8.77 17.58
C PRO A 31 -5.33 -8.46 17.42
N ARG A 32 -5.99 -9.15 16.50
CA ARG A 32 -7.47 -9.23 16.46
C ARG A 32 -8.05 -9.80 17.78
N SER A 33 -7.19 -10.33 18.65
CA SER A 33 -7.47 -10.78 20.01
C SER A 33 -6.29 -10.51 20.97
N GLY A 34 -6.22 -9.31 21.55
CA GLY A 34 -5.72 -9.07 22.92
C GLY A 34 -4.28 -9.42 23.37
N ALA A 35 -3.37 -10.00 22.58
CA ALA A 35 -1.95 -10.11 22.95
C ALA A 35 -1.00 -9.79 21.79
N ALA A 36 -0.24 -8.70 21.90
CA ALA A 36 0.80 -8.35 20.92
C ALA A 36 1.83 -9.49 20.90
N SER A 37 1.92 -10.19 19.76
CA SER A 37 2.98 -11.18 19.56
C SER A 37 4.24 -10.42 19.13
N PRO A 38 5.39 -10.58 19.81
CA PRO A 38 6.64 -9.92 19.45
C PRO A 38 7.30 -10.49 18.18
N VAL A 39 6.66 -11.47 17.54
CA VAL A 39 7.14 -12.11 16.31
C VAL A 39 6.29 -11.60 15.14
N PRO A 40 6.90 -10.96 14.13
CA PRO A 40 6.21 -10.61 12.89
C PRO A 40 5.55 -11.85 12.30
N ASP A 41 4.23 -11.84 12.15
CA ASP A 41 3.49 -12.93 11.52
C ASP A 41 3.60 -12.77 9.98
N PRO A 42 4.32 -13.66 9.28
CA PRO A 42 4.48 -13.57 7.84
C PRO A 42 3.15 -13.67 7.09
N ASP A 43 2.15 -14.36 7.64
CA ASP A 43 0.83 -14.44 7.04
C ASP A 43 0.09 -13.11 7.15
N MET A 44 0.21 -12.41 8.29
CA MET A 44 -0.35 -11.06 8.45
C MET A 44 0.32 -10.04 7.52
N ALA A 45 1.65 -10.13 7.33
CA ALA A 45 2.37 -9.28 6.40
C ALA A 45 1.91 -9.50 4.95
N ARG A 46 1.71 -10.76 4.56
CA ARG A 46 1.19 -11.14 3.24
C ARG A 46 -0.24 -10.63 3.02
N GLU A 47 -1.13 -10.81 4.00
CA GLU A 47 -2.50 -10.28 3.94
C GLU A 47 -2.53 -8.75 3.81
N SER A 48 -1.69 -8.05 4.58
CA SER A 48 -1.56 -6.59 4.49
C SER A 48 -1.06 -6.15 3.11
N MET A 49 -0.06 -6.83 2.56
CA MET A 49 0.46 -6.52 1.23
C MET A 49 -0.60 -6.76 0.15
N GLN A 50 -1.37 -7.85 0.26
CA GLN A 50 -2.44 -8.16 -0.67
C GLN A 50 -3.59 -7.13 -0.61
N ASP A 51 -3.92 -6.62 0.58
CA ASP A 51 -4.88 -5.52 0.75
C ASP A 51 -4.38 -4.22 0.09
N VAL A 52 -3.12 -3.84 0.32
CA VAL A 52 -2.50 -2.65 -0.30
C VAL A 52 -2.50 -2.76 -1.82
N PHE A 53 -2.11 -3.92 -2.36
CA PHE A 53 -2.13 -4.19 -3.79
C PHE A 53 -3.54 -4.05 -4.38
N THR A 54 -4.52 -4.72 -3.77
CA THR A 54 -5.91 -4.72 -4.26
C THR A 54 -6.52 -3.30 -4.23
N ARG A 55 -6.26 -2.53 -3.17
CA ARG A 55 -6.73 -1.14 -3.07
C ARG A 55 -6.06 -0.24 -4.09
N SER A 56 -4.77 -0.44 -4.36
CA SER A 56 -4.02 0.34 -5.35
C SER A 56 -4.54 0.08 -6.76
N LEU A 57 -4.82 -1.17 -7.12
CA LEU A 57 -5.44 -1.52 -8.40
C LEU A 57 -6.84 -0.91 -8.54
N THR A 58 -7.65 -1.00 -7.48
CA THR A 58 -9.02 -0.47 -7.47
C THR A 58 -9.01 1.05 -7.63
N ALA A 59 -8.12 1.74 -6.90
CA ALA A 59 -7.94 3.18 -7.02
C ALA A 59 -7.49 3.58 -8.43
N ASN A 60 -6.54 2.84 -9.01
CA ASN A 60 -6.10 3.09 -10.38
C ASN A 60 -7.26 2.94 -11.38
N LEU A 61 -8.07 1.87 -11.27
CA LEU A 61 -9.24 1.68 -12.12
C LEU A 61 -10.23 2.85 -12.03
N ILE A 62 -10.51 3.34 -10.82
CA ILE A 62 -11.38 4.50 -10.60
C ILE A 62 -10.78 5.77 -11.21
N ILE A 63 -9.45 5.93 -11.18
CA ILE A 63 -8.79 7.13 -11.69
C ILE A 63 -8.66 7.10 -13.23
N THR A 64 -8.35 5.95 -13.81
CA THR A 64 -8.10 5.80 -15.26
C THR A 64 -9.38 5.57 -16.05
N ASP A 65 -10.36 4.87 -15.46
CA ASP A 65 -11.69 4.65 -16.02
C ASP A 65 -12.78 4.98 -14.98
N PRO A 66 -12.87 6.26 -14.56
CA PRO A 66 -13.87 6.70 -13.58
C PRO A 66 -15.28 6.45 -14.07
N MET A 67 -15.47 6.46 -15.38
CA MET A 67 -16.77 6.36 -15.97
C MET A 67 -17.37 4.96 -15.74
N THR A 68 -16.61 3.91 -16.07
CA THR A 68 -17.05 2.53 -15.84
C THR A 68 -17.08 2.19 -14.34
N ALA A 69 -16.07 2.62 -13.58
CA ALA A 69 -15.94 2.25 -12.18
C ALA A 69 -16.98 2.93 -11.28
N MET A 70 -17.13 4.26 -11.39
CA MET A 70 -17.99 5.02 -10.49
C MET A 70 -19.48 4.79 -10.78
N LEU A 71 -19.87 4.63 -12.06
CA LEU A 71 -21.27 4.28 -12.39
C LEU A 71 -21.70 2.93 -11.81
N ARG A 72 -20.82 1.92 -11.84
CA ARG A 72 -21.12 0.62 -11.23
C ARG A 72 -21.34 0.74 -9.71
N MET A 73 -20.74 1.74 -9.08
CA MET A 73 -20.92 2.05 -7.66
C MET A 73 -22.10 3.00 -7.39
N GLY A 74 -22.84 3.43 -8.42
CA GLY A 74 -23.91 4.42 -8.27
C GLY A 74 -23.41 5.83 -7.93
N LEU A 75 -22.15 6.13 -8.21
CA LEU A 75 -21.51 7.41 -7.93
C LEU A 75 -21.35 8.23 -9.20
N ALA A 76 -21.37 9.56 -9.05
CA ALA A 76 -21.04 10.46 -10.14
C ALA A 76 -19.55 10.34 -10.51
N PRO A 77 -19.20 10.24 -11.80
CA PRO A 77 -17.81 10.18 -12.23
C PRO A 77 -17.07 11.47 -11.91
N VAL A 78 -15.82 11.33 -11.52
CA VAL A 78 -14.87 12.43 -11.36
C VAL A 78 -13.85 12.35 -12.48
N GLU A 79 -13.67 13.43 -13.24
CA GLU A 79 -12.62 13.51 -14.25
C GLU A 79 -11.29 13.91 -13.61
N TYR A 80 -10.33 12.99 -13.65
CA TYR A 80 -8.97 13.24 -13.20
C TYR A 80 -8.10 13.75 -14.36
N GLY A 81 -7.25 14.75 -14.05
CA GLY A 81 -6.27 15.27 -15.00
C GLY A 81 -5.18 14.25 -15.36
N ALA A 82 -4.47 14.51 -16.47
CA ALA A 82 -3.44 13.62 -17.01
C ALA A 82 -2.35 13.27 -15.99
N ASP A 83 -1.92 14.24 -15.18
CA ASP A 83 -0.88 14.04 -14.15
C ASP A 83 -1.30 13.04 -13.08
N ILE A 84 -2.57 13.07 -12.66
CA ILE A 84 -3.10 12.16 -11.64
C ILE A 84 -3.23 10.75 -12.22
N LYS A 85 -3.72 10.64 -13.46
CA LYS A 85 -3.81 9.37 -14.20
C LYS A 85 -2.42 8.74 -14.40
N ALA A 86 -1.42 9.52 -14.76
CA ALA A 86 -0.04 9.04 -14.92
C ALA A 86 0.54 8.50 -13.59
N ARG A 87 0.28 9.21 -12.48
CA ARG A 87 0.74 8.78 -11.15
C ARG A 87 0.05 7.50 -10.67
N SER A 88 -1.25 7.33 -10.93
CA SER A 88 -1.96 6.12 -10.52
C SER A 88 -1.47 4.88 -11.27
N VAL A 89 -1.15 5.02 -12.56
CA VAL A 89 -0.54 3.95 -13.37
C VAL A 89 0.84 3.58 -12.84
N ALA A 90 1.69 4.58 -12.56
CA ALA A 90 3.04 4.33 -12.03
C ALA A 90 3.04 3.57 -10.70
N VAL A 91 2.03 3.79 -9.84
CA VAL A 91 1.86 3.04 -8.59
C VAL A 91 1.55 1.57 -8.88
N THR A 92 0.69 1.28 -9.86
CA THR A 92 0.36 -0.11 -10.23
C THR A 92 1.52 -0.84 -10.89
N GLU A 93 2.29 -0.16 -11.75
CA GLU A 93 3.49 -0.73 -12.38
C GLU A 93 4.59 -1.04 -11.37
N ALA A 94 4.64 -0.34 -10.24
CA ALA A 94 5.58 -0.64 -9.16
C ALA A 94 5.29 -1.97 -8.44
N PHE A 95 4.10 -2.55 -8.61
CA PHE A 95 3.75 -3.86 -8.06
C PHE A 95 4.04 -5.04 -9.00
N ASP A 96 4.16 -4.84 -10.30
CA ASP A 96 4.60 -5.88 -11.25
C ASP A 96 5.92 -6.57 -10.84
N PRO A 97 6.96 -5.87 -10.34
CA PRO A 97 8.17 -6.54 -9.83
C PRO A 97 7.99 -7.30 -8.51
N ILE A 98 6.79 -7.33 -7.91
CA ILE A 98 6.48 -8.00 -6.64
C ILE A 98 5.70 -9.32 -6.87
N SER A 99 5.35 -9.67 -8.11
CA SER A 99 4.61 -10.90 -8.45
C SER A 99 5.41 -12.21 -8.24
N GLU A 100 6.61 -12.14 -7.68
CA GLU A 100 7.49 -13.29 -7.41
C GLU A 100 7.49 -13.73 -5.93
N PHE A 101 6.63 -13.14 -5.08
CA PHE A 101 6.42 -13.56 -3.69
C PHE A 101 5.22 -14.50 -3.51
#